data_AF-A0A2K1WP25-F1
#
_entry.id   AF-A0A2K1WP25-F1
#
_cell.length_a   1.000
_cell.length_b   1.000
_cell.length_c   1.000
_cell.angle_alpha   90.00
_cell.angle_beta   90.00
_cell.angle_gamma   90.00
#
_symmetry.space_group_name_H-M   'P 1'
#
loop_
_entity.id
_entity.type
_entity.pdbx_description
1 polymer ?
#
loop_
_entity_poly.entity_id
_entity_poly.type
_entity_poly.pdbx_seq_one_letter_code
_entity_poly.pdbx_strand_id
1 'polypeptide(L)'
;MWTAATTFEVNDETSWRQLGTKFDAFPKTMVPLLQHAHQAGMEVAGVAGVSFHGARPAFDAVAQHNMPPTNIINIGGGFKANPLFDEIGAPVNDAIQEFFPGDKSFEVMAEPRRCFCETAFTLVTDVLGKRVRGDKR
;
A
#
# COMPACT_ATOMS: atom_id res chain seq x y z
N MET A 1 1.94 -8.75 22.74
CA MET A 1 2.25 -7.35 22.40
C MET A 1 1.47 -7.05 21.13
N TRP A 2 0.51 -6.13 21.16
CA TRP A 2 -0.28 -5.79 19.98
C TRP A 2 0.46 -4.71 19.20
N THR A 3 0.91 -5.05 17.99
CA THR A 3 1.56 -4.10 17.07
C THR A 3 0.50 -3.51 16.16
N ALA A 4 0.34 -2.19 16.16
CA ALA A 4 -0.54 -1.51 15.22
C ALA A 4 0.26 -1.08 13.98
N ALA A 5 -0.28 -1.37 12.80
CA ALA A 5 0.13 -0.71 11.56
C ALA A 5 -0.84 0.44 11.29
N THR A 6 -0.33 1.64 11.01
CA THR A 6 -1.18 2.78 10.62
C THR A 6 -1.09 2.97 9.11
N THR A 7 -2.24 2.96 8.44
CA THR A 7 -2.37 3.29 7.02
C THR A 7 -2.59 4.79 6.84
N PHE A 8 -1.85 5.44 5.95
CA PHE A 8 -2.06 6.85 5.62
C PHE A 8 -2.34 7.05 4.14
N GLU A 9 -3.02 8.15 3.83
CA GLU A 9 -3.69 8.34 2.55
C GLU A 9 -2.75 8.32 1.35
N VAL A 10 -3.06 7.43 0.41
CA VAL A 10 -2.58 7.48 -0.97
C VAL A 10 -3.76 7.43 -1.91
N ASN A 11 -3.98 8.55 -2.60
CA ASN A 11 -4.96 8.60 -3.67
C ASN A 11 -4.25 8.51 -5.03
N ASP A 12 -4.19 7.30 -5.57
CA ASP A 12 -3.95 7.11 -7.00
C ASP A 12 -5.30 7.18 -7.73
N GLU A 13 -5.63 8.36 -8.25
CA GLU A 13 -6.87 8.60 -8.99
C GLU A 13 -6.97 7.75 -10.27
N THR A 14 -5.84 7.27 -10.79
CA THR A 14 -5.77 6.40 -11.97
C THR A 14 -5.99 4.92 -11.65
N SER A 15 -6.01 4.57 -10.36
CA SER A 15 -6.24 3.20 -9.93
C SER A 15 -7.66 2.71 -10.25
N TRP A 16 -7.78 1.44 -10.65
CA TRP A 16 -9.09 0.83 -10.91
C TRP A 16 -9.98 0.70 -9.66
N ARG A 17 -9.39 0.77 -8.47
CA ARG A 17 -10.07 0.66 -7.18
C ARG A 17 -9.43 1.66 -6.22
N GLN A 18 -10.06 2.82 -6.08
CA GLN A 18 -9.67 3.84 -5.11
C GLN A 18 -10.04 3.37 -3.71
N LEU A 19 -9.03 3.05 -2.89
CA LEU A 19 -9.20 2.55 -1.52
C LEU A 19 -8.96 3.62 -0.45
N GLY A 20 -8.20 4.68 -0.77
CA GLY A 20 -7.74 5.65 0.22
C GLY A 20 -8.87 6.35 0.97
N THR A 21 -9.95 6.72 0.28
CA THR A 21 -11.12 7.35 0.90
C THR A 21 -11.83 6.50 1.95
N LYS A 22 -11.64 5.18 1.92
CA LYS A 22 -12.28 4.23 2.83
C LYS A 22 -11.38 3.80 4.00
N PHE A 23 -10.08 3.65 3.76
CA PHE A 23 -9.19 2.93 4.68
C PHE A 23 -8.04 3.76 5.25
N ASP A 24 -7.69 4.86 4.61
CA ASP A 24 -6.46 5.55 4.95
C ASP A 24 -6.71 6.72 5.90
N ALA A 25 -5.80 6.91 6.84
CA ALA A 25 -5.80 8.09 7.68
C ALA A 25 -5.36 9.32 6.87
N PHE A 26 -6.12 10.40 6.99
CA PHE A 26 -5.75 11.68 6.41
C PHE A 26 -4.41 12.18 6.98
N PRO A 27 -3.59 12.92 6.20
CA PRO A 27 -2.33 13.48 6.70
C PRO A 27 -2.50 14.30 7.99
N LYS A 28 -3.57 15.08 8.10
CA LYS A 28 -3.90 15.87 9.30
C LYS A 28 -4.19 15.02 10.55
N THR A 29 -4.58 13.76 10.38
CA THR A 29 -4.87 12.84 11.49
C THR A 29 -3.69 11.96 11.88
N MET A 30 -2.59 12.01 11.11
CA MET A 30 -1.42 11.16 11.32
C MET A 30 -0.81 11.31 12.72
N VAL A 31 -0.40 12.53 13.06
CA VAL A 31 0.23 12.81 14.36
C VAL A 31 -0.72 12.52 15.54
N PRO A 32 -2.00 12.96 15.52
CA PRO A 32 -2.96 12.58 16.55
C PRO A 32 -3.11 11.07 16.77
N LEU A 33 -3.10 10.26 15.71
CA LEU A 33 -3.20 8.80 15.80
C LEU A 33 -1.96 8.18 16.44
N LEU A 34 -0.76 8.62 16.02
CA LEU A 34 0.50 8.16 16.61
C LEU A 34 0.57 8.49 18.11
N GLN A 35 0.16 9.72 18.48
CA GLN A 35 0.11 10.14 19.88
C GLN A 35 -0.89 9.32 20.70
N HIS A 36 -2.08 9.04 20.15
CA HIS A 36 -3.07 8.18 20.83
C HIS A 36 -2.55 6.75 21.03
N ALA A 37 -1.91 6.16 20.01
CA ALA A 37 -1.31 4.83 20.12
C ALA A 37 -0.24 4.81 21.22
N HIS A 38 0.63 5.81 21.25
CA HIS A 38 1.66 5.95 22.28
C HIS A 38 1.06 6.09 23.69
N GLN A 39 0.05 6.95 23.87
CA GLN A 39 -0.65 7.13 25.16
C GLN A 39 -1.38 5.87 25.62
N ALA A 40 -1.87 5.05 24.69
CA ALA A 40 -2.49 3.76 24.97
C ALA A 40 -1.45 2.65 25.29
N GLY A 41 -0.15 2.95 25.28
CA GLY A 41 0.91 1.97 25.46
C GLY A 41 1.04 0.99 24.30
N MET A 42 0.55 1.36 23.11
CA MET A 42 0.68 0.57 21.88
C MET A 42 1.95 0.97 21.14
N GLU A 43 2.63 -0.03 20.59
CA GLU A 43 3.76 0.17 19.71
C GLU A 43 3.29 0.19 18.25
N VAL A 44 3.64 1.27 17.55
CA VAL A 44 3.46 1.37 16.11
C VAL A 44 4.72 0.82 15.47
N ALA A 45 4.65 -0.23 14.65
CA ALA A 45 5.87 -0.78 14.03
C ALA A 45 6.26 -0.06 12.73
N GLY A 46 5.31 0.62 12.10
CA GLY A 46 5.57 1.27 10.82
C GLY A 46 4.33 1.81 10.14
N VAL A 47 4.48 2.08 8.85
CA VAL A 47 3.49 2.77 8.02
C VAL A 47 3.13 1.92 6.81
N ALA A 48 1.87 1.95 6.41
CA ALA A 48 1.37 1.16 5.28
C ALA A 48 0.52 2.00 4.32
N GLY A 49 0.43 1.55 3.07
CA GLY A 49 -0.46 2.17 2.08
C GLY A 49 -0.05 3.58 1.68
N VAL A 50 1.19 3.98 1.98
CA VAL A 50 1.73 5.33 1.76
C VAL A 50 2.64 5.38 0.53
N SER A 51 2.59 6.50 -0.19
CA SER A 51 3.69 6.91 -1.04
C SER A 51 4.85 7.27 -0.11
N PHE A 52 6.08 7.20 -0.60
CA PHE A 52 7.25 7.56 0.20
C PHE A 52 7.16 8.99 0.78
N HIS A 53 6.41 9.88 0.10
CA HIS A 53 6.07 11.23 0.55
C HIS A 53 5.20 11.26 1.81
N GLY A 54 4.32 10.28 2.01
CA GLY A 54 3.53 10.13 3.24
C GLY A 54 4.26 9.36 4.34
N ALA A 55 5.18 8.46 3.96
CA ALA A 55 5.95 7.65 4.90
C ALA A 55 6.94 8.48 5.72
N ARG A 56 7.80 9.28 5.06
CA ARG A 56 8.86 10.04 5.72
C ARG A 56 8.35 10.99 6.82
N PRO A 57 7.30 11.81 6.60
CA PRO A 57 6.76 12.68 7.65
C PRO A 57 6.23 11.93 8.88
N ALA A 58 5.72 10.69 8.70
CA ALA A 58 5.24 9.89 9.83
C ALA A 58 6.39 9.46 10.74
N PHE A 59 7.51 8.99 10.16
CA PHE A 59 8.71 8.65 10.92
C PHE A 59 9.34 9.88 11.58
N ASP A 60 9.32 11.03 10.90
CA ASP A 60 9.78 12.29 11.48
C ASP A 60 8.93 12.69 12.69
N ALA A 61 7.60 12.53 12.60
CA ALA A 61 6.70 12.80 13.71
C ALA A 61 6.97 11.89 14.92
N VAL A 62 7.20 10.59 14.69
CA VAL A 62 7.60 9.64 15.76
C VAL A 62 8.83 10.17 16.50
N ALA A 63 9.87 10.55 15.76
CA ALA A 63 11.12 11.06 16.33
C ALA A 63 10.91 12.40 17.07
N GLN A 64 10.20 13.36 16.46
CA GLN A 64 9.91 14.67 17.03
C GLN A 64 9.12 14.60 18.34
N HIS A 65 8.28 13.57 18.50
CA HIS A 65 7.47 13.37 19.69
C HIS A 65 8.07 12.40 20.71
N ASN A 66 9.34 11.98 20.53
CA ASN A 66 10.03 11.03 21.41
C ASN A 66 9.28 9.71 21.61
N MET A 67 8.60 9.25 20.56
CA MET A 67 7.90 7.96 20.56
C MET A 67 8.89 6.82 20.29
N PRO A 68 8.55 5.55 20.63
CA PRO A 68 9.35 4.40 20.26
C PRO A 68 9.65 4.37 18.76
N PRO A 69 10.89 4.05 18.36
CA PRO A 69 11.30 4.07 16.95
C PRO A 69 10.48 3.06 16.14
N THR A 70 10.16 3.45 14.91
CA THR A 70 9.40 2.63 13.95
C THR A 70 10.18 2.55 12.65
N ASN A 71 10.16 1.40 11.98
CA ASN A 71 11.07 1.14 10.86
C ASN A 71 10.47 0.29 9.74
N ILE A 72 9.19 -0.09 9.81
CA ILE A 72 8.55 -0.87 8.74
C ILE A 72 7.88 0.07 7.73
N ILE A 73 8.17 -0.11 6.45
CA ILE A 73 7.52 0.55 5.33
C ILE A 73 6.78 -0.51 4.51
N ASN A 74 5.46 -0.43 4.46
CA ASN A 74 4.64 -1.29 3.61
C ASN A 74 4.09 -0.50 2.42
N ILE A 75 4.62 -0.77 1.22
CA ILE A 75 4.26 -0.07 -0.03
C ILE A 75 2.92 -0.55 -0.62
N GLY A 76 2.22 -1.46 0.06
CA GLY A 76 0.93 -1.98 -0.35
C GLY A 76 1.01 -2.87 -1.59
N GLY A 77 -0.08 -2.90 -2.36
CA GLY A 77 -0.24 -3.76 -3.53
C GLY A 77 -0.49 -2.97 -4.80
N GLY A 78 -1.32 -3.51 -5.70
CA GLY A 78 -1.65 -2.85 -6.97
C GLY A 78 -0.75 -3.26 -8.14
N PHE A 79 0.24 -4.11 -7.91
CA PHE A 79 1.05 -4.73 -8.95
C PHE A 79 0.22 -5.63 -9.88
N LYS A 80 0.63 -5.74 -11.15
CA LYS A 80 0.05 -6.61 -12.19
C LYS A 80 1.08 -7.62 -12.67
N ALA A 81 0.63 -8.76 -13.17
CA ALA A 81 1.51 -9.82 -13.70
C ALA A 81 1.87 -9.56 -15.17
N ASN A 82 2.44 -8.38 -15.47
CA ASN A 82 2.76 -7.94 -16.83
C ASN A 82 4.02 -7.03 -16.82
N PRO A 83 4.53 -6.58 -17.98
CA PRO A 83 5.76 -5.78 -18.04
C PRO A 83 5.75 -4.49 -17.18
N LEU A 84 4.58 -3.98 -16.81
CA LEU A 84 4.47 -2.82 -15.90
C LEU A 84 5.08 -3.10 -14.53
N PHE A 85 5.20 -4.36 -14.10
CA PHE A 85 5.84 -4.71 -12.83
C PHE A 85 7.29 -4.24 -12.78
N ASP A 86 8.05 -4.53 -13.83
CA ASP A 86 9.46 -4.12 -13.93
C ASP A 86 9.58 -2.60 -14.09
N GLU A 87 8.65 -1.99 -14.86
CA GLU A 87 8.59 -0.52 -15.05
C GLU A 87 8.30 0.24 -13.75
N ILE A 88 7.49 -0.33 -12.84
CA ILE A 88 7.20 0.26 -11.52
C ILE A 88 8.35 0.03 -10.54
N GLY A 89 9.10 -1.07 -10.69
CA GLY A 89 10.19 -1.43 -9.77
C GLY A 89 11.28 -0.37 -9.67
N ALA A 90 11.70 0.22 -10.81
CA ALA A 90 12.74 1.25 -10.81
C ALA A 90 12.34 2.53 -10.06
N PRO A 91 11.19 3.20 -10.37
CA PRO A 91 10.71 4.34 -9.60
C PRO A 91 10.52 4.07 -8.10
N VAL A 92 10.08 2.86 -7.72
CA VAL A 92 9.96 2.47 -6.31
C VAL A 92 11.33 2.42 -5.64
N ASN A 93 12.32 1.80 -6.28
CA ASN A 93 13.69 1.74 -5.76
C ASN A 93 14.34 3.12 -5.65
N ASP A 94 14.12 3.99 -6.64
CA ASP A 94 14.63 5.36 -6.64
C ASP A 94 14.02 6.15 -5.47
N ALA A 95 12.71 6.03 -5.25
CA ALA A 95 12.04 6.68 -4.13
C ALA A 95 12.50 6.12 -2.76
N ILE A 96 12.79 4.83 -2.63
CA ILE A 96 13.40 4.28 -1.41
C ILE A 96 14.75 4.95 -1.15
N GLN A 97 15.60 5.09 -2.18
CA GLN A 97 16.91 5.73 -2.05
C GLN A 97 16.79 7.23 -1.73
N GLU A 98 15.80 7.91 -2.27
CA GLU A 98 15.57 9.34 -2.04
C GLU A 98 15.08 9.61 -0.60
N PHE A 99 14.05 8.90 -0.14
CA PHE A 99 13.39 9.18 1.13
C PHE A 99 14.04 8.49 2.33
N PHE A 100 14.77 7.39 2.09
CA PHE A 100 15.43 6.57 3.11
C PHE A 100 16.88 6.22 2.71
N PRO A 101 17.73 7.22 2.40
CA PRO A 101 19.06 7.00 1.82
C PRO A 101 20.00 6.25 2.78
N GLY A 102 20.41 5.04 2.38
CA GLY A 102 21.45 4.27 3.08
C GLY A 102 21.05 3.77 4.48
N ASP A 103 19.80 3.98 4.89
CA ASP A 103 19.31 3.59 6.21
C ASP A 103 18.84 2.14 6.20
N LYS A 104 19.75 1.24 6.60
CA LYS A 104 19.47 -0.19 6.74
C LYS A 104 18.58 -0.54 7.93
N SER A 105 18.20 0.44 8.76
CA SER A 105 17.27 0.19 9.84
C SER A 105 15.84 0.00 9.34
N PHE A 106 15.50 0.54 8.16
CA PHE A 106 14.18 0.38 7.56
C PHE A 106 14.00 -0.98 6.88
N GLU A 107 12.89 -1.64 7.20
CA GLU A 107 12.42 -2.85 6.53
C GLU A 107 11.31 -2.47 5.54
N VAL A 108 11.54 -2.72 4.26
CA VAL A 108 10.54 -2.47 3.21
C VAL A 108 9.84 -3.77 2.84
N MET A 109 8.52 -3.78 2.94
CA MET A 109 7.65 -4.89 2.55
C MET A 109 6.57 -4.42 1.56
N ALA A 110 5.96 -5.38 0.86
CA ALA A 110 4.85 -5.14 -0.05
C ALA A 110 3.73 -6.17 0.20
N GLU A 111 2.52 -5.85 -0.27
CA GLU A 111 1.35 -6.74 -0.28
C GLU A 111 0.92 -7.14 -1.72
N PRO A 112 1.82 -7.76 -2.49
CA PRO A 112 1.50 -8.27 -3.81
C PRO A 112 0.40 -9.33 -3.72
N ARG A 113 -0.67 -9.14 -4.49
CA ARG A 113 -1.78 -10.09 -4.60
C ARG A 113 -2.01 -10.43 -6.06
N ARG A 114 -2.64 -9.51 -6.79
CA ARG A 114 -3.02 -9.72 -8.19
C ARG A 114 -1.84 -10.16 -9.07
N CYS A 115 -0.65 -9.59 -8.90
CA CYS A 115 0.53 -9.98 -9.67
C CYS A 115 0.95 -11.45 -9.53
N PHE A 116 0.57 -12.15 -8.44
CA PHE A 116 0.82 -13.59 -8.32
C PHE A 116 -0.33 -14.44 -8.85
N CYS A 117 -1.57 -13.96 -8.73
CA CYS A 117 -2.74 -14.79 -9.02
C CYS A 117 -3.37 -14.55 -10.40
N GLU A 118 -3.10 -13.40 -11.05
CA GLU A 118 -3.79 -12.94 -12.26
C GLU A 118 -3.69 -13.91 -13.45
N THR A 119 -2.55 -14.56 -13.62
CA THR A 119 -2.28 -15.49 -14.74
C THR A 119 -2.22 -16.95 -14.30
N ALA A 120 -2.39 -17.23 -13.00
CA ALA A 120 -2.26 -18.57 -12.45
C ALA A 120 -3.45 -19.50 -12.80
N PHE A 121 -4.61 -18.92 -13.14
CA PHE A 121 -5.84 -19.67 -13.39
C PHE A 121 -6.46 -19.27 -14.73
N THR A 122 -7.01 -20.26 -15.44
CA THR A 122 -7.85 -20.04 -16.63
C THR A 122 -9.25 -20.58 -16.34
N LEU A 123 -10.26 -19.72 -16.41
CA LEU A 123 -11.65 -20.14 -16.29
C LEU A 123 -12.17 -20.61 -17.66
N VAL A 124 -12.52 -21.89 -17.76
CA VAL A 124 -13.21 -22.48 -18.91
C VAL A 124 -14.66 -22.73 -18.50
N THR A 125 -15.60 -22.34 -19.36
CA THR A 125 -17.04 -22.51 -19.10
C THR A 125 -17.79 -22.87 -20.38
N ASP A 126 -18.81 -23.71 -20.25
CA ASP A 126 -19.64 -24.15 -21.37
C ASP A 126 -20.70 -23.12 -21.76
N VAL A 127 -21.03 -23.06 -23.05
CA VAL A 127 -22.18 -22.29 -23.54
C VAL A 127 -23.45 -23.12 -23.33
N LEU A 128 -24.19 -22.84 -22.27
CA LEU A 128 -25.43 -23.58 -21.92
C LEU A 128 -26.66 -23.15 -22.73
N GLY A 129 -26.60 -22.05 -23.45
CA GLY A 129 -27.73 -21.57 -24.26
C GLY A 129 -27.36 -20.43 -25.20
N LYS A 130 -28.05 -20.35 -26.34
CA LYS A 130 -27.92 -19.30 -27.34
C LYS A 130 -29.30 -18.80 -27.74
N ARG A 131 -29.50 -17.48 -27.75
CA ARG A 131 -30.71 -16.84 -28.30
C ARG A 131 -30.34 -16.01 -29.52
N VAL A 132 -31.03 -16.24 -30.63
CA VAL A 132 -30.90 -15.44 -31.87
C VAL A 132 -32.06 -14.45 -31.94
N ARG A 133 -31.82 -13.21 -32.38
CA ARG A 133 -32.84 -12.18 -32.63
C ARG A 133 -32.74 -11.69 -34.08
N GLY A 134 -33.86 -11.61 -34.78
CA GLY A 134 -33.97 -11.21 -36.21
C GLY A 134 -33.87 -12.39 -37.20
N ASP A 135 -34.06 -12.11 -38.50
CA ASP A 135 -34.10 -13.11 -39.59
C ASP A 135 -32.71 -13.58 -40.08
N LYS A 136 -31.66 -13.42 -39.29
CA LYS A 136 -30.34 -13.96 -39.65
C LYS A 136 -30.16 -15.33 -39.03
N ARG A 137 -30.36 -16.34 -39.89
CA ARG A 137 -29.97 -17.74 -39.67
C ARG A 137 -28.48 -17.86 -39.41
#